data_AF-A0A258EPW2-F1
#
_entry.id   AF-A0A258EPW2-F1
#
_cell.length_a   1.000
_cell.length_b   1.000
_cell.length_c   1.000
_cell.angle_alpha   90.00
_cell.angle_beta   90.00
_cell.angle_gamma   90.00
#
_symmetry.space_group_name_H-M   'P 1'
#
loop_
_entity.id
_entity.type
_entity.pdbx_description
1 polymer ?
#
loop_
_entity_poly.entity_id
_entity_poly.type
_entity_poly.pdbx_seq_one_letter_code
_entity_poly.pdbx_strand_id
1 'polypeptide(L)' 'MRTNIELNQELIEEIMKLTAISTKKEVVNKALEEYLRKLKLAELADLAGKIEWEGDLDEMRTGRIR' A
#
# COMPACT_ATOMS: atom_id res chain seq x y z
N MET A 1 -15.15 11.23 11.10
CA MET A 1 -16.54 11.35 10.59
C MET A 1 -17.29 10.06 10.90
N ARG A 2 -18.55 10.14 11.34
CA ARG A 2 -19.40 8.95 11.51
C ARG A 2 -20.24 8.82 10.24
N THR A 3 -20.13 7.68 9.57
CA THR A 3 -20.82 7.42 8.30
C THR A 3 -21.43 6.03 8.39
N ASN A 4 -22.67 5.90 7.93
CA ASN A 4 -23.32 4.60 7.80
C ASN A 4 -23.15 4.15 6.35
N ILE A 5 -22.50 3.01 6.16
CA ILE A 5 -22.26 2.39 4.86
C ILE A 5 -22.55 0.90 4.98
N GLU A 6 -23.08 0.30 3.93
CA GLU A 6 -23.23 -1.15 3.83
C GLU A 6 -21.89 -1.77 3.43
N LEU A 7 -21.48 -2.80 4.16
CA LEU A 7 -20.22 -3.52 3.95
C LEU A 7 -20.52 -5.01 3.80
N ASN A 8 -19.73 -5.68 2.95
CA ASN A 8 -19.78 -7.14 2.89
C ASN A 8 -19.19 -7.71 4.20
N GLN A 9 -20.05 -8.36 4.98
CA GLN A 9 -19.70 -8.90 6.28
C GLN A 9 -18.67 -10.03 6.19
N GLU A 10 -18.79 -10.90 5.20
CA GLU A 10 -17.91 -12.05 5.00
C GLU A 10 -16.47 -11.58 4.74
N LEU A 11 -16.32 -10.55 3.90
CA LEU A 11 -15.02 -9.97 3.57
C LEU A 11 -14.34 -9.31 4.78
N ILE A 12 -15.11 -8.59 5.61
CA ILE A 12 -14.57 -8.00 6.84
C ILE A 12 -14.15 -9.08 7.83
N GLU A 13 -14.97 -10.14 7.99
CA GLU A 13 -14.64 -11.24 8.89
C GLU A 13 -13.40 -12.02 8.44
N GLU A 14 -13.25 -12.27 7.14
CA GLU A 14 -12.07 -12.92 6.59
C GLU A 14 -10.81 -12.09 6.84
N ILE A 15 -10.86 -10.79 6.58
CA ILE A 15 -9.73 -9.89 6.86
C ILE A 15 -9.41 -9.89 8.36
N MET A 16 -10.41 -9.84 9.23
CA MET A 16 -10.19 -9.88 10.68
C MET A 16 -9.63 -11.23 11.16
N LYS A 17 -9.96 -12.34 10.51
CA LYS A 17 -9.38 -13.67 10.82
C LYS A 17 -7.91 -13.77 10.37
N LEU A 18 -7.58 -13.16 9.24
CA LEU A 18 -6.23 -13.19 8.66
C LEU A 18 -5.29 -12.15 9.26
N THR A 19 -5.82 -11.16 9.99
CA THR A 19 -5.04 -10.06 10.58
C THR A 19 -5.25 -10.03 12.09
N ALA A 20 -4.45 -9.23 12.81
CA ALA A 20 -4.66 -9.01 14.25
C ALA A 20 -5.67 -7.89 14.55
N ILE A 21 -6.51 -7.51 13.57
CA ILE A 21 -7.42 -6.37 13.68
C ILE A 21 -8.69 -6.80 14.40
N SER A 22 -9.04 -6.07 15.45
CA SER A 22 -10.18 -6.39 16.33
C SER A 22 -11.47 -5.64 15.98
N THR A 23 -11.41 -4.61 15.14
CA THR A 23 -12.57 -3.76 14.83
C THR A 23 -12.82 -3.57 13.33
N LYS A 24 -14.10 -3.59 12.94
CA LYS A 24 -14.51 -3.30 11.54
C LYS A 24 -14.07 -1.91 11.08
N LYS A 25 -14.07 -0.93 11.99
CA LYS A 25 -13.61 0.44 11.72
C LYS A 25 -12.13 0.45 11.31
N GLU A 26 -11.30 -0.29 12.03
CA GLU A 26 -9.86 -0.35 11.76
C GLU A 26 -9.58 -1.07 10.45
N VAL A 27 -10.32 -2.15 10.13
CA VAL A 27 -10.23 -2.81 8.81
C VAL A 27 -10.51 -1.81 7.69
N VAL A 28 -11.59 -1.04 7.79
CA VAL A 28 -11.98 -0.06 6.77
C VAL A 28 -10.92 1.04 6.64
N ASN A 29 -10.44 1.60 7.75
CA ASN A 29 -9.39 2.63 7.72
C ASN A 29 -8.11 2.10 7.07
N LYS A 30 -7.69 0.88 7.43
CA LYS A 30 -6.49 0.27 6.86
C LYS A 30 -6.63 0.02 5.36
N ALA A 31 -7.81 -0.44 4.92
CA ALA A 31 -8.09 -0.63 3.51
C ALA A 31 -8.02 0.69 2.72
N LEU A 32 -8.53 1.79 3.27
CA LEU A 32 -8.44 3.11 2.65
C LEU A 32 -6.99 3.63 2.57
N GLU A 33 -6.20 3.45 3.62
CA GLU A 33 -4.78 3.80 3.63
C GLU A 33 -3.99 3.03 2.56
N GLU A 34 -4.19 1.71 2.48
CA GLU A 34 -3.53 0.87 1.48
C GLU A 34 -4.01 1.18 0.06
N TYR A 35 -5.28 1.52 -0.11
CA TYR A 35 -5.80 1.95 -1.41
C TYR A 35 -5.14 3.27 -1.86
N LEU A 36 -5.06 4.27 -0.97
CA LEU A 36 -4.36 5.52 -1.28
C LEU A 36 -2.89 5.28 -1.59
N ARG A 37 -2.22 4.39 -0.83
CA ARG A 37 -0.84 4.01 -1.08
C ARG A 37 -0.67 3.43 -2.49
N LYS A 38 -1.58 2.54 -2.92
CA LYS A 38 -1.55 1.97 -4.28
C LYS A 38 -1.72 3.03 -5.36
N LEU A 39 -2.63 3.99 -5.17
CA LEU A 39 -2.82 5.10 -6.11
C LEU A 39 -1.56 5.94 -6.25
N LYS A 40 -0.91 6.29 -5.13
CA LYS A 40 0.36 7.05 -5.14
C LYS A 40 1.49 6.27 -5.82
N LEU A 41 1.56 4.95 -5.61
CA LEU A 41 2.55 4.10 -6.29
C LEU A 41 2.30 4.04 -7.80
N ALA A 42 1.04 4.02 -8.24
CA ALA A 42 0.72 4.08 -9.66
C ALA A 42 1.14 5.41 -10.27
N GLU A 43 0.85 6.53 -9.60
CA GLU A 43 1.31 7.86 -10.02
C GLU A 43 2.84 7.95 -10.12
N LEU A 44 3.56 7.38 -9.15
CA LEU A 44 5.02 7.30 -9.21
C LEU A 44 5.51 6.42 -10.36
N ALA A 45 4.83 5.31 -10.65
CA ALA A 45 5.16 4.46 -11.78
C ALA A 45 4.98 5.19 -13.12
N ASP A 46 3.99 6.08 -13.23
CA ASP A 46 3.79 6.91 -14.41
C ASP A 46 4.93 7.92 -14.66
N LEU A 47 5.79 8.16 -13.67
CA LEU A 47 7.00 9.00 -13.81
C LEU A 47 8.20 8.22 -14.36
N ALA A 48 8.10 6.89 -14.50
CA ALA A 48 9.17 6.08 -15.05
C ALA A 48 9.56 6.56 -16.46
N GLY A 49 10.85 6.84 -16.66
CA GLY A 49 11.39 7.35 -17.93
C GLY A 49 11.08 8.82 -18.23
N LYS A 50 10.33 9.52 -17.36
CA LYS A 50 10.08 10.97 -17.48
C LYS A 50 11.04 11.82 -16.65
N ILE A 51 11.69 11.21 -15.66
CA ILE A 51 12.64 11.85 -14.77
C ILE A 51 14.03 11.33 -15.13
N GLU A 52 14.98 12.22 -15.36
CA GLU A 52 16.39 11.86 -15.46
C GLU A 52 16.90 11.49 -14.07
N TRP A 53 17.36 10.25 -13.95
CA TRP A 53 17.98 9.77 -12.73
C TRP A 53 19.49 9.92 -12.84
N GLU A 54 20.10 10.63 -11.87
CA GLU A 54 21.55 10.79 -11.77
C GLU A 54 22.12 9.80 -10.74
N GLY A 55 23.01 8.92 -11.20
CA GLY A 55 23.73 7.97 -10.35
C GLY A 55 24.41 6.86 -11.16
N ASP A 56 25.34 6.14 -10.52
CA ASP A 56 25.98 4.95 -11.09
C ASP A 56 25.44 3.69 -10.38
N LEU A 57 24.70 2.87 -11.13
CA LEU A 57 24.09 1.64 -10.61
C LEU A 57 25.13 0.58 -10.25
N ASP A 58 26.26 0.54 -10.95
CA ASP A 58 27.31 -0.44 -10.74
C ASP A 58 28.10 -0.10 -9.47
N GLU A 59 28.40 1.20 -9.25
CA GLU A 59 29.01 1.66 -8.00
C GLU A 59 28.13 1.29 -6.79
N MET A 60 26.82 1.53 -6.84
CA MET A 60 25.90 1.21 -5.73
C MET A 60 25.79 -0.28 -5.41
N ARG A 61 26.12 -1.18 -6.35
CA ARG A 61 25.96 -2.63 -6.20
C ARG A 61 27.22 -3.35 -5.73
N THR A 62 28.39 -2.73 -5.87
CA THR A 62 29.68 -3.35 -5.52
C THR A 62 29.80 -3.72 -4.03
N GLY A 63 29.05 -3.08 -3.13
CA GLY A 63 29.02 -3.42 -1.69
C GLY A 63 28.17 -4.65 -1.30
N ARG A 64 27.50 -5.33 -2.24
CA ARG A 64 26.58 -6.46 -1.96
C ARG A 64 27.17 -7.85 -2.23
N ILE A 65 28.44 -7.94 -2.62
CA ILE A 65 29.11 -9.23 -2.78
C ILE A 65 29.68 -9.64 -1.41
N ARG A 66 29.09 -10.66 -0.80
CA ARG A 66 29.69 -11.41 0.31
C ARG A 66 29.77 -12.88 -0.07
#